data_AF-A0A2D7FD83-F1
#
_entry.id   AF-A0A2D7FD83-F1
#
_cell.length_a   1.000
_cell.length_b   1.000
_cell.length_c   1.000
_cell.angle_alpha   90.00
_cell.angle_beta   90.00
_cell.angle_gamma   90.00
#
_symmetry.space_group_name_H-M   'P 1'
#
loop_
_entity.id
_entity.type
_entity.pdbx_description
1 polymer ?
#
loop_
_entity_poly.entity_id
_entity_poly.type
_entity_poly.pdbx_seq_one_letter_code
_entity_poly.pdbx_strand_id
1 'polypeptide(L)' 'MKPRIADKGKHLFPAAFQLTPLIASALVILAVVAGHRYRRNWQQEGPVWKAWLYGLLAGGGLIVLAFTPLTYGGN' A
#
# COMPACT_ATOMS: atom_id res chain seq x y z
N MET A 1 40.55 -3.91 -12.71
CA MET A 1 40.06 -3.73 -11.31
C MET A 1 38.71 -3.04 -11.36
N LYS A 2 37.63 -3.72 -10.95
CA LYS A 2 36.25 -3.17 -10.92
C LYS A 2 35.97 -2.66 -9.49
N PRO A 3 35.56 -1.39 -9.29
CA PRO A 3 35.35 -0.87 -7.94
C PRO A 3 34.15 -1.56 -7.27
N ARG A 4 34.39 -2.05 -6.03
CA ARG A 4 33.50 -2.82 -5.15
C ARG A 4 32.54 -1.92 -4.34
N ILE A 5 31.98 -0.87 -4.91
CA ILE A 5 31.17 0.09 -4.15
C ILE A 5 29.81 0.25 -4.82
N ALA A 6 28.83 -0.56 -4.39
CA ALA A 6 27.40 -0.20 -4.27
C ALA A 6 26.48 -1.41 -3.95
N ASP A 7 26.91 -2.39 -3.14
CA ASP A 7 26.03 -3.52 -2.73
C ASP A 7 25.25 -3.25 -1.41
N LYS A 8 25.51 -2.12 -0.73
CA LYS A 8 25.01 -1.91 0.64
C LYS A 8 23.50 -1.72 0.78
N GLY A 9 22.74 -1.58 -0.30
CA GLY A 9 21.28 -1.35 -0.25
C GLY A 9 20.45 -2.62 0.04
N LYS A 10 21.02 -3.82 -0.12
CA LYS A 10 20.28 -5.09 -0.13
C LYS A 10 20.03 -5.70 1.26
N HIS A 11 20.61 -5.11 2.31
CA HIS A 11 20.62 -5.71 3.65
C HIS A 11 19.68 -5.02 4.64
N LEU A 12 19.11 -3.87 4.27
CA LEU A 12 18.25 -3.08 5.16
C LEU A 12 16.86 -3.67 5.31
N PHE A 13 16.38 -4.42 4.31
CA PHE A 13 15.08 -5.07 4.33
C PHE A 13 15.23 -6.49 3.76
N PRO A 14 14.87 -7.55 4.51
CA PRO A 14 14.88 -8.89 3.97
C PRO A 14 13.92 -8.98 2.77
N ALA A 15 14.23 -9.77 1.75
CA ALA A 15 13.37 -9.93 0.56
C ALA A 15 11.94 -10.37 0.90
N ALA A 16 11.74 -10.99 2.07
CA ALA A 16 10.42 -11.34 2.61
C ALA A 16 9.56 -10.11 3.03
N PHE A 17 10.18 -8.95 3.26
CA PHE A 17 9.53 -7.70 3.63
C PHE A 17 9.55 -6.70 2.46
N GLN A 18 9.17 -7.16 1.27
CA GLN A 18 9.03 -6.30 0.09
C GLN A 18 7.70 -6.58 -0.60
N LEU A 19 6.97 -5.52 -0.94
CA LEU A 19 5.73 -5.62 -1.70
C LEU A 19 6.03 -5.84 -3.17
N THR A 20 5.44 -6.88 -3.76
CA THR A 20 5.47 -7.05 -5.21
C THR A 20 4.65 -5.94 -5.89
N PRO A 21 5.02 -5.50 -7.10
CA PRO A 21 4.28 -4.47 -7.84
C PRO A 21 2.80 -4.82 -8.01
N LEU A 22 2.49 -6.12 -8.15
CA LEU A 22 1.13 -6.63 -8.26
C LEU A 22 0.31 -6.39 -6.98
N ILE A 23 0.87 -6.74 -5.82
CA ILE A 23 0.18 -6.57 -4.52
C ILE A 23 0.04 -5.07 -4.21
N ALA A 24 1.07 -4.26 -4.48
CA ALA A 24 1.02 -2.82 -4.29
C ALA A 24 -0.10 -2.17 -5.10
N SER A 25 -0.26 -2.56 -6.38
CA SER A 25 -1.32 -2.05 -7.25
C SER A 25 -2.71 -2.43 -6.73
N ALA A 26 -2.88 -3.66 -6.25
CA ALA A 26 -4.14 -4.12 -5.67
C ALA A 26 -4.53 -3.31 -4.41
N LEU A 27 -3.55 -3.00 -3.54
CA LEU A 27 -3.78 -2.16 -2.35
C LEU A 27 -4.23 -0.74 -2.72
N VAL A 28 -3.63 -0.14 -3.75
CA VAL A 28 -4.04 1.20 -4.24
C VAL A 28 -5.48 1.17 -4.75
N ILE A 29 -5.84 0.19 -5.57
CA ILE A 29 -7.20 0.06 -6.10
C ILE A 29 -8.21 -0.12 -4.96
N LEU A 30 -7.90 -0.97 -3.98
CA LEU A 30 -8.73 -1.17 -2.79
C LEU A 30 -8.90 0.13 -2.00
N ALA A 31 -7.84 0.90 -1.80
CA ALA A 31 -7.89 2.18 -1.10
C ALA A 31 -8.80 3.19 -1.83
N VAL A 32 -8.69 3.28 -3.16
CA VAL A 32 -9.53 4.17 -3.99
C VAL A 32 -11.01 3.75 -3.93
N VAL A 33 -11.32 2.46 -4.11
CA VAL A 33 -12.69 1.95 -4.06
C VAL A 33 -13.31 2.16 -2.68
N ALA A 34 -12.55 1.93 -1.61
CA ALA A 34 -13.00 2.15 -0.25
C ALA A 34 -13.23 3.63 0.05
N GLY A 35 -12.38 4.54 -0.44
CA GLY A 35 -12.59 5.99 -0.36
C GLY A 35 -13.85 6.47 -1.09
N HIS A 36 -14.12 5.93 -2.28
CA HIS A 36 -15.37 6.21 -3.00
C HIS A 36 -16.61 5.74 -2.24
N ARG A 37 -16.55 4.57 -1.60
CA ARG A 37 -17.63 4.05 -0.75
C ARG A 37 -17.83 4.87 0.52
N TYR A 38 -16.76 5.35 1.14
CA TYR A 38 -16.83 6.29 2.28
C TYR A 38 -17.59 7.56 1.91
N ARG A 39 -17.19 8.21 0.80
CA ARG A 39 -17.83 9.44 0.30
C ARG A 39 -19.31 9.24 -0.01
N ARG A 40 -19.67 8.12 -0.65
CA ARG A 40 -21.07 7.76 -0.91
C ARG A 40 -21.87 7.53 0.37
N ASN A 41 -21.33 6.80 1.35
CA ASN A 41 -22.04 6.54 2.61
C ASN A 41 -22.26 7.83 3.42
N TRP A 42 -21.31 8.76 3.38
CA TRP A 42 -21.44 10.09 3.98
C TRP A 42 -22.56 10.91 3.32
N GLN A 43 -22.67 10.86 1.99
CA GLN A 43 -23.69 11.61 1.25
C GLN A 43 -25.09 10.98 1.29
N GLN A 44 -25.19 9.66 1.52
CA GLN A 44 -26.47 8.95 1.54
C GLN A 44 -27.10 8.79 2.94
N GLU A 45 -26.59 9.49 3.97
CA GLU A 45 -27.00 9.31 5.38
C GLU A 45 -27.03 7.83 5.81
N GLY A 46 -26.17 7.00 5.20
CA GLY A 46 -26.06 5.59 5.51
C GLY A 46 -25.47 5.37 6.91
N PRO A 47 -25.57 4.15 7.48
CA PRO A 47 -25.06 3.86 8.82
C PRO A 47 -23.60 4.30 8.97
N VAL A 48 -23.35 5.25 9.88
CA VAL A 48 -22.05 5.94 10.02
C VAL A 48 -20.89 4.96 10.27
N TRP A 49 -21.17 3.85 10.96
CA TRP A 49 -20.19 2.79 11.23
C TRP A 49 -19.61 2.13 9.98
N LYS A 50 -20.38 2.06 8.88
CA LYS A 50 -19.90 1.50 7.60
C LYS A 50 -18.88 2.42 6.95
N ALA A 51 -19.05 3.74 7.08
CA ALA A 51 -18.07 4.71 6.60
C ALA A 51 -16.72 4.45 7.30
N TRP A 52 -16.69 4.39 8.63
CA TRP A 52 -15.47 4.10 9.38
C TRP A 52 -14.78 2.80 8.97
N LEU A 53 -15.53 1.74 8.67
CA LEU A 53 -14.96 0.45 8.26
C LEU A 53 -14.27 0.53 6.89
N TYR A 54 -14.87 1.24 5.92
CA TYR A 54 -14.23 1.50 4.63
C TYR A 54 -13.04 2.46 4.76
N GLY A 55 -13.16 3.49 5.60
CA GLY A 55 -12.09 4.45 5.87
C GLY A 55 -10.87 3.80 6.52
N LEU A 56 -11.08 2.91 7.50
CA LEU A 56 -10.02 2.16 8.17
C LEU A 56 -9.33 1.17 7.23
N LEU A 57 -10.08 0.48 6.38
CA LEU A 57 -9.49 -0.41 5.37
C LEU A 57 -8.68 0.36 4.33
N ALA A 58 -9.18 1.50 3.86
CA ALA A 58 -8.45 2.37 2.93
C ALA A 58 -7.17 2.93 3.56
N GLY A 59 -7.29 3.50 4.77
CA GLY A 59 -6.18 4.04 5.54
C GLY A 59 -5.14 2.96 5.86
N GLY A 60 -5.58 1.77 6.25
CA GLY A 60 -4.69 0.62 6.47
C GLY A 60 -3.89 0.24 5.23
N GLY A 61 -4.53 0.17 4.07
CA GLY A 61 -3.85 -0.09 2.79
C GLY A 61 -2.81 0.98 2.45
N LEU A 62 -3.12 2.26 2.69
CA LEU A 62 -2.19 3.37 2.46
C LEU A 62 -1.02 3.37 3.44
N ILE A 63 -1.24 3.03 4.71
CA ILE A 63 -0.17 2.87 5.71
C ILE A 63 0.76 1.75 5.27
N VAL A 64 0.23 0.59 4.86
CA VAL A 64 1.05 -0.51 4.37
C VAL A 64 1.88 -0.08 3.17
N LEU A 65 1.30 0.63 2.21
CA LEU A 65 2.02 1.17 1.05
C LEU A 65 3.07 2.22 1.43
N ALA A 66 2.78 3.09 2.39
CA ALA A 66 3.68 4.17 2.79
C ALA A 66 4.93 3.68 3.52
N PHE A 67 4.80 2.60 4.30
CA PHE A 67 5.88 2.08 5.16
C PHE A 67 6.55 0.80 4.64
N THR A 68 6.02 0.16 3.59
CA THR A 68 6.59 -1.07 3.04
C THR A 68 7.32 -0.80 1.72
N PRO A 69 8.61 -1.14 1.61
CA PRO A 69 9.38 -0.90 0.39
C PRO A 69 8.87 -1.78 -0.76
N LEU A 70 8.79 -1.18 -1.95
CA LEU A 70 8.44 -1.89 -3.18
C LEU A 70 9.67 -2.63 -3.72
N THR A 71 9.48 -3.89 -4.11
CA THR A 71 10.51 -4.59 -4.89
C THR A 71 10.44 -4.14 -6.35
N TYR A 72 11.56 -3.67 -6.89
CA TYR A 72 11.70 -3.40 -8.32
C TYR A 72 12.26 -4.65 -8.98
N GLY A 73 11.45 -5.30 -9.82
CA GLY A 73 11.90 -6.40 -10.68
C GLY A 73 12.83 -5.85 -11.76
N GLY A 74 14.09 -5.63 -11.41
CA GLY A 74 15.15 -5.36 -12.37
C GLY A 74 15.54 -6.67 -13.05
N ASN A 75 15.22 -6.79 -14.34
CA ASN A 75 15.77 -7.80 -15.22
C ASN A 75 17.27 -7.54 -15.46
#